data_AF-A0A223CXI0-F1
#
_entry.id   AF-A0A223CXI0-F1
#
_cell.length_a   1.000
_cell.length_b   1.000
_cell.length_c   1.000
_cell.angle_alpha   90.00
_cell.angle_beta   90.00
_cell.angle_gamma   90.00
#
_symmetry.space_group_name_H-M   'P 1'
#
loop_
_entity.id
_entity.type
_entity.pdbx_description
1 polymer ?
#
loop_
_entity_poly.entity_id
_entity_poly.type
_entity_poly.pdbx_seq_one_letter_code
_entity_poly.pdbx_strand_id
1 'polypeptide(L)'
;MWQKMKMKQILLITDGCSNKGSDPVQAARMAHGQGIAVNVIGIVDGGDLGSAGRIEAAEIAEAGGGLSRIVEAKQLAMTMHMMTKHTVQMTIQQVVNKELKQLLGTDAEGLPPEKRTEVAEMVDRMGDEALLQLVLLIDTSASMHDKLPTVREAIRDLQIGLDVRKGAHQVAILSFPGSSKEDVCVLADFSAAPNLNKLSNDLRAQGGTPTGPAIERALQLFAGNAKPDLTPYREEDDRDGDMAAYVI
;
A
#
# COMPACT_ATOMS: atom_id res chain seq x y z
N MET A 1 -12.80 -19.11 -16.88
CA MET A 1 -12.10 -17.94 -17.47
C MET A 1 -11.72 -16.90 -16.42
N TRP A 2 -12.56 -16.62 -15.42
CA TRP A 2 -12.35 -15.53 -14.45
C TRP A 2 -11.58 -15.87 -13.15
N GLN A 3 -11.36 -17.16 -12.84
CA GLN A 3 -10.63 -17.65 -11.65
C GLN A 3 -9.14 -17.26 -11.57
N LYS A 4 -8.62 -16.46 -12.51
CA LYS A 4 -7.22 -16.00 -12.55
C LYS A 4 -7.09 -14.47 -12.46
N MET A 5 -8.15 -13.75 -12.12
CA MET A 5 -8.08 -12.29 -12.00
C MET A 5 -7.28 -11.92 -10.74
N LYS A 6 -6.23 -11.13 -10.95
CA LYS A 6 -5.30 -10.67 -9.93
C LYS A 6 -5.39 -9.17 -9.80
N MET A 7 -5.83 -8.71 -8.64
CA MET A 7 -5.98 -7.30 -8.30
C MET A 7 -4.72 -6.81 -7.64
N LYS A 8 -4.16 -5.70 -8.11
CA LYS A 8 -2.95 -5.11 -7.56
C LYS A 8 -3.27 -3.73 -7.01
N GLN A 9 -2.90 -3.49 -5.76
CA GLN A 9 -3.16 -2.22 -5.10
C GLN A 9 -1.95 -1.75 -4.29
N ILE A 10 -1.73 -0.45 -4.30
CA ILE A 10 -0.89 0.25 -3.34
C ILE A 10 -1.82 1.01 -2.41
N LEU A 11 -1.59 0.89 -1.11
CA LEU A 11 -2.25 1.70 -0.09
C LEU A 11 -1.19 2.53 0.63
N LEU A 12 -1.13 3.80 0.26
CA LEU A 12 -0.24 4.81 0.84
C LEU A 12 -0.87 5.38 2.10
N ILE A 13 -0.11 5.38 3.20
CA ILE A 13 -0.50 5.95 4.49
C ILE A 13 0.52 7.02 4.82
N THR A 14 0.10 8.27 4.91
CA THR A 14 0.99 9.43 5.15
C THR A 14 0.30 10.49 5.99
N ASP A 15 1.07 11.36 6.64
CA ASP A 15 0.57 12.50 7.39
C ASP A 15 1.12 13.85 6.91
N GLY A 16 1.69 13.89 5.71
CA GLY A 16 2.28 15.10 5.15
C GLY A 16 2.39 15.08 3.63
N CYS A 17 3.07 16.10 3.09
CA CYS A 17 3.40 16.16 1.68
C CYS A 17 4.75 15.51 1.40
N SER A 18 4.95 15.02 0.18
CA SER A 18 6.27 14.67 -0.30
C SER A 18 7.19 15.90 -0.31
N ASN A 19 8.45 15.69 0.04
CA ASN A 19 9.44 16.76 0.11
C ASN A 19 10.83 16.34 -0.39
N LYS A 20 10.95 15.11 -0.92
CA LYS A 20 12.18 14.52 -1.41
C LYS A 20 11.90 13.54 -2.55
N GLY A 21 12.82 13.43 -3.50
CA GLY A 21 12.77 12.41 -4.55
C GLY A 21 11.93 12.80 -5.76
N SER A 22 11.48 11.79 -6.50
CA SER A 22 10.64 11.94 -7.69
C SER A 22 9.20 12.36 -7.35
N ASP A 23 8.50 12.85 -8.37
CA ASP A 23 7.09 13.26 -8.28
C ASP A 23 6.17 12.05 -8.01
N PRO A 24 5.45 12.01 -6.87
CA PRO A 24 4.58 10.90 -6.53
C PRO A 24 3.34 10.77 -7.43
N VAL A 25 2.85 11.86 -8.02
CA VAL A 25 1.71 11.84 -8.95
C VAL A 25 2.10 11.10 -10.23
N GLN A 26 3.32 11.34 -10.73
CA GLN A 26 3.84 10.66 -11.91
C GLN A 26 4.11 9.18 -11.64
N ALA A 27 4.66 8.85 -10.46
CA ALA A 27 4.83 7.46 -10.04
C ALA A 27 3.49 6.72 -9.93
N ALA A 28 2.45 7.37 -9.39
CA ALA A 28 1.10 6.79 -9.32
C ALA A 28 0.47 6.60 -10.70
N ARG A 29 0.67 7.55 -11.63
CA ARG A 29 0.24 7.40 -13.03
C ARG A 29 0.89 6.20 -13.71
N MET A 30 2.19 5.98 -13.47
CA MET A 30 2.90 4.80 -13.96
C MET A 30 2.33 3.50 -13.35
N ALA A 31 1.99 3.52 -12.06
CA ALA A 31 1.33 2.38 -11.40
C ALA A 31 0.00 2.02 -12.08
N HIS A 32 -0.84 3.04 -12.32
CA HIS A 32 -2.13 2.85 -12.96
C HIS A 32 -2.01 2.27 -14.38
N GLY A 33 -1.03 2.75 -15.16
CA GLY A 33 -0.72 2.21 -16.48
C GLY A 33 -0.31 0.72 -16.48
N GLN A 34 0.12 0.19 -15.33
CA GLN A 34 0.46 -1.23 -15.14
C GLN A 34 -0.67 -2.05 -14.49
N GLY A 35 -1.87 -1.46 -14.37
CA GLY A 35 -3.03 -2.10 -13.74
C GLY A 35 -2.93 -2.20 -12.22
N ILE A 36 -2.20 -1.28 -11.59
CA ILE A 36 -2.05 -1.18 -10.13
C ILE A 36 -2.79 0.07 -9.66
N ALA A 37 -3.81 -0.10 -8.83
CA ALA A 37 -4.53 1.05 -8.26
C ALA A 37 -3.76 1.64 -7.07
N VAL A 38 -3.68 2.97 -6.95
CA VAL A 38 -3.03 3.63 -5.81
C VAL A 38 -4.07 4.36 -4.97
N ASN A 39 -4.27 3.89 -3.75
CA ASN A 39 -5.11 4.51 -2.74
C ASN A 39 -4.23 5.30 -1.77
N VAL A 40 -4.75 6.42 -1.24
CA VAL A 40 -4.04 7.27 -0.28
C VAL A 40 -4.90 7.54 0.94
N ILE A 41 -4.35 7.29 2.12
CA ILE A 41 -4.94 7.67 3.41
C ILE A 41 -4.02 8.70 4.07
N GLY A 42 -4.53 9.93 4.18
CA GLY A 42 -3.91 10.98 4.97
C GLY A 42 -4.34 10.88 6.43
N ILE A 43 -3.40 10.86 7.39
CA ILE A 43 -3.70 10.81 8.83
C ILE A 43 -3.62 12.20 9.44
N VAL A 44 -4.70 12.60 10.12
CA VAL A 44 -4.75 13.79 10.98
C VAL A 44 -4.75 13.41 12.46
N ASP A 45 -4.08 14.22 13.29
CA ASP A 45 -4.17 14.11 14.74
C ASP A 45 -4.30 15.50 15.36
N GLY A 46 -5.48 15.84 15.89
CA GLY A 46 -5.76 17.11 16.57
C GLY A 46 -5.65 18.40 15.73
N GLY A 47 -5.28 18.30 14.44
CA GLY A 47 -5.07 19.41 13.51
C GLY A 47 -5.35 19.02 12.06
N ASP A 48 -5.09 19.92 11.12
CA ASP A 48 -5.38 19.71 9.70
C ASP A 48 -4.14 19.19 8.95
N LEU A 49 -4.31 18.17 8.10
CA LEU A 49 -3.30 17.77 7.12
C LEU A 49 -3.20 18.96 6.17
N GLY A 50 -2.22 19.86 6.29
CA GLY A 50 -2.23 21.16 5.60
C GLY A 50 -2.69 21.10 4.13
N SER A 51 -3.26 22.20 3.59
CA SER A 51 -3.94 22.20 2.28
C SER A 51 -3.16 21.55 1.15
N ALA A 52 -1.84 21.75 1.11
CA ALA A 52 -0.94 21.12 0.14
C ALA A 52 -0.95 19.58 0.22
N GLY A 53 -0.98 19.00 1.43
CA GLY A 53 -0.94 17.55 1.62
C GLY A 53 -2.25 16.88 1.23
N ARG A 54 -3.39 17.56 1.44
CA ARG A 54 -4.69 17.08 0.94
C ARG A 54 -4.75 17.08 -0.58
N ILE A 55 -4.22 18.12 -1.21
CA ILE A 55 -4.18 18.24 -2.67
C ILE A 55 -3.30 17.13 -3.24
N GLU A 56 -2.06 16.99 -2.75
CA GLU A 56 -1.15 15.96 -3.24
C GLU A 56 -1.72 14.55 -3.03
N ALA A 57 -2.29 14.25 -1.86
CA ALA A 57 -2.92 12.95 -1.61
C ALA A 57 -4.09 12.66 -2.58
N ALA A 58 -4.87 13.68 -2.94
CA ALA A 58 -5.95 13.55 -3.92
C ALA A 58 -5.41 13.33 -5.34
N GLU A 59 -4.40 14.10 -5.74
CA GLU A 59 -3.77 14.00 -7.07
C GLU A 59 -3.06 12.65 -7.28
N ILE A 60 -2.38 12.14 -6.27
CA ILE A 60 -1.76 10.79 -6.29
C ILE A 60 -2.84 9.73 -6.51
N ALA A 61 -3.92 9.77 -5.72
CA ALA A 61 -4.99 8.78 -5.82
C ALA A 61 -5.71 8.85 -7.18
N GLU A 62 -5.99 10.06 -7.67
CA GLU A 62 -6.62 10.28 -8.97
C GLU A 62 -5.74 9.76 -10.11
N ALA A 63 -4.45 10.13 -10.13
CA ALA A 63 -3.49 9.65 -11.13
C ALA A 63 -3.29 8.12 -11.04
N GLY A 64 -3.39 7.56 -9.84
CA GLY A 64 -3.32 6.13 -9.56
C GLY A 64 -4.61 5.35 -9.82
N GLY A 65 -5.71 6.00 -10.18
CA GLY A 65 -7.02 5.38 -10.36
C GLY A 65 -7.59 4.74 -9.08
N GLY A 66 -7.24 5.27 -7.92
CA GLY A 66 -7.73 4.82 -6.61
C GLY A 66 -8.50 5.92 -5.87
N LEU A 67 -8.53 5.81 -4.55
CA LEU A 67 -9.29 6.69 -3.66
C LEU A 67 -8.35 7.45 -2.73
N SER A 68 -8.74 8.67 -2.35
CA SER A 68 -8.08 9.43 -1.28
C SER A 68 -9.04 9.69 -0.12
N ARG A 69 -8.58 9.52 1.11
CA ARG A 69 -9.33 9.85 2.33
C ARG A 69 -8.41 10.47 3.38
N ILE A 70 -8.92 11.49 4.07
CA ILE A 70 -8.26 12.09 5.23
C ILE A 70 -9.03 11.63 6.47
N VAL A 71 -8.34 11.02 7.43
CA VAL A 71 -8.97 10.40 8.59
C VAL A 71 -8.16 10.63 9.86
N GLU A 72 -8.84 10.57 11.00
CA GLU A 72 -8.14 10.45 12.27
C GLU A 72 -7.50 9.07 12.41
N ALA A 73 -6.38 8.98 13.12
CA ALA A 73 -5.67 7.71 13.32
C ALA A 73 -6.59 6.58 13.82
N LYS A 74 -7.56 6.88 14.70
CA LYS A 74 -8.53 5.91 15.25
C LYS A 74 -9.47 5.29 14.19
N GLN A 75 -9.65 5.93 13.04
CA GLN A 75 -10.53 5.46 11.96
C GLN A 75 -9.76 4.69 10.88
N LEU A 76 -8.43 4.68 10.94
CA LEU A 76 -7.54 4.15 9.92
C LEU A 76 -7.87 2.71 9.52
N ALA A 77 -8.05 1.80 10.48
CA ALA A 77 -8.33 0.39 10.22
C ALA A 77 -9.58 0.20 9.34
N MET A 78 -10.70 0.84 9.73
CA MET A 78 -11.96 0.78 8.99
C MET A 78 -11.80 1.38 7.59
N THR A 79 -11.06 2.49 7.47
CA THR A 79 -10.84 3.15 6.18
C THR A 79 -9.96 2.31 5.25
N MET A 80 -8.91 1.67 5.76
CA MET A 80 -8.06 0.74 5.00
C MET A 80 -8.89 -0.41 4.42
N HIS A 81 -9.77 -1.01 5.22
CA HIS A 81 -10.71 -2.06 4.78
C HIS A 81 -11.65 -1.57 3.67
N MET A 82 -12.33 -0.45 3.92
CA MET A 82 -13.30 0.11 3.00
C MET A 82 -12.67 0.45 1.65
N MET A 83 -11.53 1.15 1.66
CA MET A 83 -10.86 1.57 0.44
C MET A 83 -10.34 0.38 -0.35
N THR A 84 -9.74 -0.61 0.32
CA THR A 84 -9.25 -1.83 -0.34
C THR A 84 -10.38 -2.55 -1.07
N LYS A 85 -11.51 -2.79 -0.37
CA LYS A 85 -12.69 -3.46 -0.96
C LYS A 85 -13.31 -2.65 -2.09
N HIS A 86 -13.52 -1.35 -1.88
CA HIS A 86 -14.14 -0.48 -2.88
C HIS A 86 -13.29 -0.40 -4.16
N THR A 87 -11.97 -0.27 -4.03
CA THR A 87 -11.06 -0.24 -5.18
C THR A 87 -11.04 -1.59 -5.92
N VAL A 88 -11.13 -2.74 -5.22
CA VAL A 88 -11.29 -4.05 -5.89
C VAL A 88 -12.58 -4.08 -6.74
N GLN A 89 -13.71 -3.69 -6.15
CA GLN A 89 -15.00 -3.69 -6.84
C GLN A 89 -14.99 -2.75 -8.05
N MET A 90 -14.48 -1.52 -7.90
CA MET A 90 -14.37 -0.55 -8.99
C MET A 90 -13.50 -1.08 -10.14
N THR A 91 -12.35 -1.66 -9.85
CA THR A 91 -11.45 -2.20 -10.89
C THR A 91 -12.11 -3.36 -11.64
N ILE A 92 -12.86 -4.25 -10.96
CA ILE A 92 -13.63 -5.31 -11.64
C ILE A 92 -14.72 -4.70 -12.51
N GLN A 93 -15.49 -3.74 -11.98
CA GLN A 93 -16.55 -3.08 -12.73
C GLN A 93 -16.01 -2.42 -14.00
N GLN A 94 -14.84 -1.78 -13.94
CA GLN A 94 -14.19 -1.19 -15.12
C GLN A 94 -13.82 -2.25 -16.17
N VAL A 95 -13.25 -3.38 -15.74
CA VAL A 95 -12.93 -4.50 -16.64
C VAL A 95 -14.19 -5.06 -17.28
N VAL A 96 -15.22 -5.34 -16.49
CA VAL A 96 -16.51 -5.85 -16.99
C VAL A 96 -17.16 -4.87 -17.97
N ASN A 97 -17.18 -3.58 -17.66
CA ASN A 97 -17.73 -2.56 -18.55
C ASN A 97 -16.96 -2.48 -19.88
N LYS A 98 -15.63 -2.65 -19.85
CA LYS A 98 -14.81 -2.68 -21.07
C LYS A 98 -15.15 -3.89 -21.94
N GLU A 99 -15.30 -5.07 -21.34
CA GLU A 99 -15.69 -6.30 -22.05
C GLU A 99 -17.10 -6.18 -22.64
N LEU A 100 -18.07 -5.65 -21.89
CA LEU A 100 -19.42 -5.38 -22.40
C LEU A 100 -19.40 -4.42 -23.59
N LYS A 101 -18.62 -3.33 -23.52
CA LYS A 101 -18.51 -2.38 -24.65
C LYS A 101 -17.91 -3.05 -25.89
N GLN A 102 -16.92 -3.91 -25.72
CA GLN A 102 -16.28 -4.61 -26.83
C GLN A 102 -17.21 -5.65 -27.48
N LEU A 103 -18.00 -6.38 -26.69
CA LEU A 103 -18.85 -7.47 -27.18
C LEU A 103 -20.24 -7.00 -27.64
N LEU A 104 -20.82 -6.02 -26.95
CA LEU A 104 -22.22 -5.61 -27.10
C LEU A 104 -22.39 -4.13 -27.49
N GLY A 105 -21.32 -3.35 -27.55
CA GLY A 105 -21.38 -1.91 -27.89
C GLY A 105 -21.96 -1.02 -26.79
N THR A 106 -22.19 -1.55 -25.58
CA THR A 106 -22.74 -0.83 -24.42
C THR A 106 -22.06 -1.27 -23.13
N ASP A 107 -22.15 -0.49 -22.05
CA ASP A 107 -21.73 -0.91 -20.71
C ASP A 107 -22.90 -1.44 -19.87
N ALA A 108 -22.61 -1.75 -18.61
CA ALA A 108 -23.62 -2.25 -17.69
C ALA A 108 -24.83 -1.30 -17.59
N GLU A 109 -24.65 0.03 -17.65
CA GLU A 109 -25.76 0.97 -17.48
C GLU A 109 -26.78 0.91 -18.62
N GLY A 110 -26.32 0.59 -19.83
CA GLY A 110 -27.18 0.43 -21.01
C GLY A 110 -27.85 -0.94 -21.15
N LEU A 111 -27.67 -1.86 -20.18
CA LEU A 111 -28.34 -3.16 -20.18
C LEU A 111 -29.78 -3.06 -19.60
N PRO A 112 -30.68 -4.00 -19.96
CA PRO A 112 -31.97 -4.14 -19.29
C PRO A 112 -31.84 -4.33 -17.78
N PRO A 113 -32.81 -3.90 -16.95
CA PRO A 113 -32.75 -3.98 -15.49
C PRO A 113 -32.32 -5.34 -14.93
N GLU A 114 -32.88 -6.43 -15.45
CA GLU A 114 -32.55 -7.80 -15.03
C GLU A 114 -31.08 -8.13 -15.25
N LYS A 115 -30.53 -7.77 -16.42
CA LYS A 115 -29.12 -7.98 -16.76
C LYS A 115 -28.18 -7.06 -15.97
N ARG A 116 -28.63 -5.86 -15.59
CA ARG A 116 -27.86 -4.98 -14.71
C ARG A 116 -27.67 -5.60 -13.33
N THR A 117 -28.72 -6.18 -12.77
CA THR A 117 -28.64 -6.91 -11.50
C THR A 117 -27.70 -8.11 -11.61
N GLU A 118 -27.82 -8.93 -12.67
CA GLU A 118 -26.91 -10.06 -12.89
C GLU A 118 -25.44 -9.63 -12.96
N VAL A 119 -25.15 -8.52 -13.65
CA VAL A 119 -23.78 -7.97 -13.77
C VAL A 119 -23.28 -7.46 -12.43
N ALA A 120 -24.10 -6.74 -11.66
CA ALA A 120 -23.72 -6.26 -10.34
C ALA A 120 -23.39 -7.41 -9.38
N GLU A 121 -24.23 -8.44 -9.32
CA GLU A 121 -23.97 -9.63 -8.50
C GLU A 121 -22.72 -10.38 -8.94
N MET A 122 -22.45 -10.42 -10.25
CA MET A 122 -21.21 -11.01 -10.77
C MET A 122 -19.98 -10.23 -10.31
N VAL A 123 -20.01 -8.90 -10.40
CA VAL A 123 -18.92 -8.01 -9.95
C VAL A 123 -18.65 -8.22 -8.45
N ASP A 124 -19.71 -8.30 -7.64
CA ASP A 124 -19.58 -8.55 -6.19
C ASP A 124 -18.94 -9.90 -5.87
N ARG A 125 -19.40 -10.99 -6.52
CA ARG A 125 -18.78 -12.31 -6.36
C ARG A 125 -17.31 -12.31 -6.78
N MET A 126 -17.00 -11.69 -7.92
CA MET A 126 -15.63 -11.57 -8.41
C MET A 126 -14.75 -10.79 -7.42
N GLY A 127 -15.27 -9.75 -6.77
CA GLY A 127 -14.52 -8.97 -5.78
C GLY A 127 -14.14 -9.76 -4.53
N ASP A 128 -15.05 -10.63 -4.09
CA ASP A 128 -14.83 -11.52 -2.95
C ASP A 128 -13.82 -12.64 -3.27
N GLU A 129 -13.83 -13.17 -4.50
CA GLU A 129 -13.01 -14.32 -4.92
C GLU A 129 -11.65 -13.97 -5.55
N ALA A 130 -11.46 -12.75 -6.04
CA ALA A 130 -10.24 -12.37 -6.74
C ALA A 130 -8.98 -12.45 -5.85
N LEU A 131 -7.85 -12.85 -6.44
CA LEU A 131 -6.55 -12.78 -5.77
C LEU A 131 -6.17 -11.31 -5.58
N LEU A 132 -5.93 -10.89 -4.35
CA LEU A 132 -5.48 -9.53 -4.02
C LEU A 132 -3.98 -9.51 -3.73
N GLN A 133 -3.22 -8.67 -4.42
CA GLN A 133 -1.89 -8.25 -4.00
C GLN A 133 -1.94 -6.81 -3.54
N LEU A 134 -1.58 -6.59 -2.28
CA LEU A 134 -1.61 -5.29 -1.64
C LEU A 134 -0.22 -4.92 -1.15
N VAL A 135 0.25 -3.73 -1.53
CA VAL A 135 1.45 -3.12 -0.94
C VAL A 135 1.00 -2.02 0.01
N LEU A 136 1.37 -2.14 1.28
CA LEU A 136 1.22 -1.07 2.27
C LEU A 136 2.48 -0.21 2.23
N LEU A 137 2.33 1.06 1.84
CA LEU A 137 3.39 2.07 1.90
C LEU A 137 3.15 2.94 3.13
N ILE A 138 4.03 2.85 4.11
CA ILE A 138 3.87 3.51 5.40
C ILE A 138 4.87 4.64 5.52
N ASP A 139 4.36 5.86 5.66
CA ASP A 139 5.17 7.00 6.04
C ASP A 139 5.70 6.81 7.47
N THR A 140 7.01 6.90 7.62
CA THR A 140 7.74 6.88 8.87
C THR A 140 8.59 8.13 9.01
N SER A 141 8.15 9.25 8.44
CA SER A 141 8.74 10.57 8.70
C SER A 141 8.60 10.96 10.17
N ALA A 142 9.33 11.99 10.61
CA ALA A 142 9.35 12.40 12.02
C ALA A 142 7.96 12.73 12.59
N SER A 143 7.04 13.28 11.78
CA SER A 143 5.66 13.62 12.19
C SER A 143 4.79 12.41 12.51
N MET A 144 5.17 11.22 12.03
CA MET A 144 4.43 9.99 12.24
C MET A 144 4.65 9.36 13.61
N HIS A 145 5.60 9.85 14.41
CA HIS A 145 6.01 9.25 15.69
C HIS A 145 4.83 8.81 16.57
N ASP A 146 3.88 9.71 16.83
CA ASP A 146 2.75 9.45 17.72
C ASP A 146 1.62 8.63 17.05
N LYS A 147 1.63 8.57 15.71
CA LYS A 147 0.61 7.89 14.88
C LYS A 147 0.98 6.43 14.61
N LEU A 148 2.26 6.09 14.59
CA LEU A 148 2.76 4.75 14.29
C LEU A 148 2.18 3.63 15.18
N PRO A 149 1.97 3.80 16.49
CA PRO A 149 1.27 2.78 17.29
C PRO A 149 -0.10 2.42 16.73
N THR A 150 -0.91 3.41 16.39
CA THR A 150 -2.25 3.20 15.80
C THR A 150 -2.18 2.63 14.39
N VAL A 151 -1.20 3.06 13.58
CA VAL A 151 -0.95 2.47 12.25
C VAL A 151 -0.66 0.97 12.37
N ARG A 152 0.15 0.55 13.35
CA ARG A 152 0.45 -0.88 13.58
C ARG A 152 -0.80 -1.68 13.95
N GLU A 153 -1.66 -1.17 14.83
CA GLU A 153 -2.93 -1.82 15.14
C GLU A 153 -3.84 -1.89 13.90
N ALA A 154 -3.92 -0.81 13.12
CA ALA A 154 -4.73 -0.80 11.91
C ALA A 154 -4.26 -1.81 10.85
N ILE A 155 -2.95 -2.06 10.74
CA ILE A 155 -2.39 -3.09 9.86
C ILE A 155 -2.77 -4.49 10.34
N ARG A 156 -2.72 -4.75 11.66
CA ARG A 156 -3.19 -6.02 12.25
C ARG A 156 -4.67 -6.25 11.94
N ASP A 157 -5.50 -5.24 12.17
CA ASP A 157 -6.94 -5.31 11.90
C ASP A 157 -7.23 -5.49 10.41
N LEU A 158 -6.42 -4.87 9.53
CA LEU A 158 -6.51 -5.08 8.09
C LEU A 158 -6.28 -6.55 7.73
N GLN A 159 -5.23 -7.18 8.25
CA GLN A 159 -4.97 -8.59 7.99
C GLN A 159 -6.14 -9.48 8.39
N ILE A 160 -6.70 -9.27 9.59
CA ILE A 160 -7.85 -10.06 10.07
C ILE A 160 -9.02 -9.97 9.10
N GLY A 161 -9.35 -8.79 8.58
CA GLY A 161 -10.44 -8.69 7.60
C GLY A 161 -10.07 -9.20 6.20
N LEU A 162 -8.78 -9.22 5.83
CA LEU A 162 -8.33 -9.88 4.60
C LEU A 162 -8.40 -11.41 4.70
N ASP A 163 -8.18 -11.99 5.88
CA ASP A 163 -8.31 -13.43 6.16
C ASP A 163 -9.75 -13.93 6.04
N VAL A 164 -10.74 -13.05 6.21
CA VAL A 164 -12.18 -13.38 6.07
C VAL A 164 -12.60 -13.48 4.60
N ARG A 165 -11.83 -12.92 3.66
CA ARG A 165 -12.15 -12.98 2.22
C ARG A 165 -12.06 -14.42 1.70
N LYS A 166 -12.93 -14.75 0.73
CA LYS A 166 -12.83 -16.05 0.03
C LYS A 166 -11.61 -16.13 -0.87
N GLY A 167 -11.30 -15.03 -1.56
CA GLY A 167 -10.16 -14.90 -2.43
C GLY A 167 -8.85 -14.78 -1.63
N ALA A 168 -7.82 -15.48 -2.09
CA ALA A 168 -6.50 -15.36 -1.52
C ALA A 168 -5.99 -13.90 -1.54
N HIS A 169 -5.09 -13.59 -0.62
CA HIS A 169 -4.42 -12.30 -0.59
C HIS A 169 -2.92 -12.48 -0.33
N GLN A 170 -2.14 -11.50 -0.78
CA GLN A 170 -0.73 -11.36 -0.45
C GLN A 170 -0.47 -9.90 -0.12
N VAL A 171 0.14 -9.66 1.04
CA VAL A 171 0.47 -8.32 1.52
C VAL A 171 1.98 -8.18 1.58
N ALA A 172 2.50 -7.08 1.05
CA ALA A 172 3.87 -6.61 1.25
C ALA A 172 3.82 -5.27 2.00
N ILE A 173 4.85 -4.98 2.78
CA ILE A 173 4.89 -3.80 3.66
C ILE A 173 6.24 -3.10 3.47
N LEU A 174 6.17 -1.81 3.18
CA LEU A 174 7.33 -0.95 3.04
C LEU A 174 7.13 0.28 3.92
N SER A 175 8.24 0.82 4.40
CA SER A 175 8.27 2.13 5.03
C SER A 175 9.14 3.10 4.25
N PHE A 176 8.82 4.38 4.37
CA PHE A 176 9.63 5.46 3.84
C PHE A 176 9.63 6.64 4.82
N PRO A 177 10.78 7.26 5.11
CA PRO A 177 12.07 7.00 4.49
C PRO A 177 12.72 5.71 5.02
N GLY A 178 13.65 5.15 4.24
CA GLY A 178 14.47 4.01 4.65
C GLY A 178 15.60 4.39 5.61
N SER A 179 16.56 3.48 5.78
CA SER A 179 17.79 3.73 6.56
C SER A 179 18.65 4.83 5.90
N SER A 180 19.71 5.32 6.54
CA SER A 180 20.44 6.56 6.17
C SER A 180 20.94 6.67 4.71
N LYS A 181 20.87 5.61 3.89
CA LYS A 181 21.25 5.60 2.47
C LYS A 181 20.13 5.20 1.51
N GLU A 182 18.93 4.87 2.01
CA GLU A 182 17.83 4.33 1.22
C GLU A 182 16.58 5.18 1.39
N ASP A 183 15.89 5.46 0.28
CA ASP A 183 14.62 6.19 0.35
C ASP A 183 13.47 5.31 0.87
N VAL A 184 13.60 3.98 0.81
CA VAL A 184 12.52 3.04 1.14
C VAL A 184 13.08 1.78 1.77
N CYS A 185 12.45 1.28 2.83
CA CYS A 185 12.78 0.01 3.47
C CYS A 185 11.68 -1.04 3.17
N VAL A 186 12.07 -2.27 2.80
CA VAL A 186 11.12 -3.38 2.63
C VAL A 186 11.04 -4.15 3.94
N LEU A 187 9.93 -4.01 4.66
CA LEU A 187 9.72 -4.64 5.96
C LEU A 187 9.18 -6.07 5.83
N ALA A 188 8.37 -6.30 4.80
CA ALA A 188 7.87 -7.63 4.46
C ALA A 188 7.62 -7.73 2.94
N ASP A 189 8.07 -8.83 2.35
CA ASP A 189 7.70 -9.19 0.97
C ASP A 189 6.28 -9.81 0.93
N PHE A 190 5.74 -9.99 -0.27
CA PHE A 190 4.40 -10.56 -0.50
C PHE A 190 4.22 -11.90 0.19
N SER A 191 3.39 -11.91 1.24
CA SER A 191 3.01 -13.09 1.98
C SER A 191 1.52 -13.08 2.27
N ALA A 192 0.90 -14.25 2.40
CA ALA A 192 -0.47 -14.37 2.90
C ALA A 192 -0.55 -14.06 4.41
N ALA A 193 0.56 -14.16 5.14
CA ALA A 193 0.65 -13.83 6.55
C ALA A 193 1.99 -13.13 6.83
N PRO A 194 2.16 -11.85 6.47
CA PRO A 194 3.39 -11.15 6.78
C PRO A 194 3.54 -11.03 8.30
N ASN A 195 4.75 -11.29 8.78
CA ASN A 195 5.06 -11.30 10.21
C ASN A 195 5.04 -9.88 10.79
N LEU A 196 3.87 -9.46 11.27
CA LEU A 196 3.67 -8.11 11.81
C LEU A 196 4.42 -7.86 13.13
N ASN A 197 4.83 -8.91 13.85
CA ASN A 197 5.61 -8.77 15.08
C ASN A 197 7.01 -8.18 14.82
N LYS A 198 7.54 -8.31 13.60
CA LYS A 198 8.80 -7.65 13.22
C LYS A 198 8.61 -6.14 12.97
N LEU A 199 7.43 -5.72 12.51
CA LEU A 199 7.15 -4.31 12.20
C LEU A 199 7.27 -3.37 13.39
N SER A 200 7.04 -3.86 14.62
CA SER A 200 7.12 -3.03 15.82
C SER A 200 8.52 -2.49 16.09
N ASN A 201 9.56 -3.22 15.68
CA ASN A 201 10.96 -2.81 15.88
C ASN A 201 11.49 -1.93 14.75
N ASP A 202 10.92 -2.10 13.55
CA ASP A 202 11.44 -1.56 12.29
C ASP A 202 10.74 -0.26 11.84
N LEU A 203 9.49 -0.02 12.30
CA LEU A 203 8.78 1.25 12.05
C LEU A 203 9.24 2.33 13.04
N ARG A 204 10.29 3.07 12.66
CA ARG A 204 10.85 4.18 13.44
C ARG A 204 10.70 5.49 12.68
N ALA A 205 10.14 6.50 13.36
CA ALA A 205 9.94 7.83 12.79
C ALA A 205 11.28 8.56 12.60
N GLN A 206 11.65 8.92 11.37
CA GLN A 206 12.87 9.66 11.04
C GLN A 206 12.78 10.34 9.67
N GLY A 207 13.58 11.39 9.44
CA GLY A 207 13.81 11.93 8.10
C GLY A 207 12.59 12.61 7.43
N GLY A 208 12.69 12.77 6.11
CA GLY A 208 11.66 13.39 5.24
C GLY A 208 10.76 12.36 4.56
N THR A 209 10.04 12.77 3.50
CA THR A 209 8.92 12.01 2.94
C THR A 209 9.13 11.74 1.43
N PRO A 210 9.93 10.72 1.06
CA PRO A 210 10.18 10.36 -0.34
C PRO A 210 9.05 9.50 -0.94
N THR A 211 7.86 10.10 -1.10
CA THR A 211 6.66 9.40 -1.56
C THR A 211 6.77 8.84 -2.98
N GLY A 212 7.37 9.59 -3.93
CA GLY A 212 7.57 9.11 -5.30
C GLY A 212 8.45 7.86 -5.35
N PRO A 213 9.66 7.89 -4.75
CA PRO A 213 10.51 6.70 -4.63
C PRO A 213 9.81 5.51 -3.94
N ALA A 214 8.96 5.75 -2.94
CA ALA A 214 8.18 4.70 -2.29
C ALA A 214 7.21 3.99 -3.24
N ILE A 215 6.48 4.76 -4.06
CA ILE A 215 5.59 4.20 -5.09
C ILE A 215 6.40 3.43 -6.14
N GLU A 216 7.50 3.99 -6.62
CA GLU A 216 8.39 3.32 -7.58
C GLU A 216 8.93 1.99 -7.04
N ARG A 217 9.32 1.95 -5.75
CA ARG A 217 9.78 0.72 -5.10
C ARG A 217 8.66 -0.32 -5.00
N ALA A 218 7.42 0.09 -4.74
CA ALA A 218 6.27 -0.81 -4.79
C ALA A 218 6.08 -1.42 -6.19
N LEU A 219 6.27 -0.63 -7.27
CA LEU A 219 6.21 -1.16 -8.64
C LEU A 219 7.26 -2.24 -8.90
N GLN A 220 8.48 -2.05 -8.38
CA GLN A 220 9.55 -3.05 -8.49
C GLN A 220 9.18 -4.36 -7.77
N LEU A 221 8.54 -4.30 -6.60
CA LEU A 221 8.01 -5.48 -5.90
C LEU A 221 6.96 -6.21 -6.74
N PHE A 222 6.00 -5.50 -7.32
CA PHE A 222 4.99 -6.10 -8.20
C PHE A 222 5.58 -6.77 -9.45
N ALA A 223 6.73 -6.28 -9.93
CA ALA A 223 7.46 -6.85 -11.06
C ALA A 223 8.32 -8.08 -10.69
N GLY A 224 8.45 -8.41 -9.39
CA GLY A 224 9.37 -9.47 -8.92
C GLY A 224 10.84 -9.06 -8.93
N ASN A 225 11.12 -7.76 -9.06
CA ASN A 225 12.48 -7.20 -9.16
C ASN A 225 13.01 -6.66 -7.82
N ALA A 226 12.32 -6.91 -6.71
CA ALA A 226 12.84 -6.57 -5.41
C ALA A 226 13.93 -7.55 -5.02
N LYS A 227 15.20 -7.13 -5.14
CA LYS A 227 16.26 -7.77 -4.36
C LYS A 227 15.88 -7.63 -2.88
N PRO A 228 15.83 -8.74 -2.12
CA PRO A 228 15.70 -8.64 -0.68
C PRO A 228 17.03 -8.11 -0.14
N ASP A 229 17.02 -6.90 0.43
CA ASP A 229 18.13 -6.46 1.29
C ASP A 229 18.06 -7.24 2.59
N LEU A 230 18.53 -8.48 2.52
CA LEU A 230 18.89 -9.26 3.69
C LEU A 230 20.26 -8.75 4.16
N THR A 231 20.28 -7.71 4.98
CA THR A 231 21.34 -7.59 5.99
C THR A 231 20.80 -8.18 7.29
N PRO A 232 21.16 -9.42 7.67
CA PRO A 232 20.97 -9.84 9.04
C PRO A 232 21.83 -8.95 9.91
N TYR A 233 21.19 -8.33 10.90
CA TYR A 233 21.83 -7.72 12.05
C TYR A 233 22.87 -8.74 12.60
N ARG A 234 24.16 -8.46 12.40
CA ARG A 234 25.22 -9.16 13.13
C ARG A 234 25.25 -8.50 14.50
N GLU A 235 24.94 -9.27 15.53
CA GLU A 235 25.34 -8.93 16.90
C GLU A 235 26.86 -8.71 16.86
N GLU A 236 27.29 -7.50 17.20
CA GLU A 236 28.67 -7.19 17.51
C GLU A 236 29.04 -7.96 18.77
N ASP A 237 29.88 -8.97 18.60
CA ASP A 237 30.51 -9.72 19.67
C ASP A 237 31.50 -8.76 20.35
N ASP A 238 31.04 -8.08 21.40
CA ASP A 238 31.87 -7.31 22.32
C ASP A 238 32.93 -8.24 22.96
N ARG A 239 34.09 -8.30 22.32
CA ARG A 239 35.33 -8.75 22.95
C ARG A 239 36.39 -7.70 22.73
N ASP A 240 36.32 -6.68 23.57
CA ASP A 240 37.47 -5.85 23.89
C ASP A 240 38.12 -6.39 25.17
N GLY A 241 39.43 -6.57 25.12
CA GLY A 241 40.22 -7.22 26.18
C GLY A 241 41.71 -7.35 25.87
N ASP A 242 42.26 -6.30 25.27
CA ASP A 242 43.58 -5.68 25.47
C ASP A 242 44.84 -6.50 25.87
N MET A 243 45.90 -6.22 25.08
CA MET A 243 47.33 -6.08 25.43
C MET A 243 48.18 -7.24 25.97
N ALA A 244 49.26 -7.60 25.25
CA ALA A 244 50.56 -6.91 25.41
C ALA A 244 51.75 -7.65 24.73
N ALA A 245 52.56 -6.82 24.06
CA ALA A 245 54.03 -6.85 23.99
C ALA A 245 54.79 -7.94 23.21
N TYR A 246 55.44 -7.46 22.14
CA TYR A 246 56.56 -8.05 21.43
C TYR A 246 57.85 -7.45 21.98
N VAL A 247 58.77 -8.23 22.57
CA VAL A 247 60.22 -7.93 22.64
C VAL A 247 61.01 -9.24 22.78
N ILE A 248 61.87 -9.51 21.78
CA ILE A 248 63.08 -10.37 21.67
C ILE A 248 63.12 -11.66 22.49
#